data_AF-A0AAV2T804-F1
#
_entry.id   AF-A0AAV2T804-F1
#
_cell.length_a   1.000
_cell.length_b   1.000
_cell.length_c   1.000
_cell.angle_alpha   90.00
_cell.angle_beta   90.00
_cell.angle_gamma   90.00
#
_symmetry.space_group_name_H-M   'P 1'
#
loop_
_entity.id
_entity.type
_entity.pdbx_description
1 polymer ?
#
loop_
_entity_poly.entity_id
_entity_poly.type
_entity_poly.pdbx_seq_one_letter_code
_entity_poly.pdbx_strand_id
1 'polypeptide(L)'
;MLVVSRFATVLLGCSIAFVCSGLATDYWGCGNLFTQCKDFRKPFVVIGVIGLLLAGVACLSIIFLLDLIGICFGLFASSTGYTTTRFILLYLGSAFLLSGILLFTGEVGYSWSYFVASAGVVSAIQVALLAILSSQCTAKAQRTTVTAP
;
A
#
# COMPACT_ATOMS: atom_id res chain seq x y z
N MET A 1 -13.95 5.24 15.14
CA MET A 1 -13.37 4.00 14.55
C MET A 1 -13.92 3.76 13.15
N LEU A 2 -15.23 3.54 12.97
CA LEU A 2 -15.84 3.23 11.66
C LEU A 2 -15.56 4.23 10.52
N VAL A 3 -15.64 5.55 10.77
CA VAL A 3 -15.47 6.57 9.72
C VAL A 3 -14.04 6.58 9.15
N VAL A 4 -13.02 6.60 10.02
CA VAL A 4 -11.60 6.60 9.60
C VAL A 4 -11.23 5.29 8.90
N SER A 5 -11.68 4.14 9.41
CA SER A 5 -11.44 2.85 8.76
C SER A 5 -12.05 2.82 7.35
N ARG A 6 -13.30 3.28 7.18
CA ARG A 6 -13.98 3.33 5.87
C ARG A 6 -13.24 4.21 4.85
N PHE A 7 -12.79 5.40 5.23
CA PHE A 7 -11.98 6.24 4.34
C PHE A 7 -10.68 5.54 3.96
N ALA A 8 -9.99 4.91 4.90
CA ALA A 8 -8.78 4.15 4.63
C ALA A 8 -9.04 2.97 3.67
N THR A 9 -10.15 2.24 3.79
CA THR A 9 -10.54 1.16 2.86
C THR A 9 -10.76 1.67 1.45
N VAL A 10 -11.49 2.77 1.30
CA VAL A 10 -11.79 3.38 0.00
C VAL A 10 -10.50 3.86 -0.67
N LEU A 11 -9.63 4.56 0.06
CA LEU A 11 -8.32 4.99 -0.46
C LEU A 11 -7.46 3.79 -0.88
N LEU A 12 -7.48 2.71 -0.10
CA LEU A 12 -6.72 1.50 -0.39
C LEU A 12 -7.25 0.80 -1.64
N GLY A 13 -8.58 0.71 -1.80
CA GLY A 13 -9.23 0.23 -3.02
C GLY A 13 -8.87 1.08 -4.25
N CYS A 14 -8.94 2.41 -4.14
CA CYS A 14 -8.49 3.32 -5.20
C CYS A 14 -7.01 3.11 -5.54
N SER A 15 -6.14 2.95 -4.54
CA SER A 15 -4.71 2.69 -4.74
C SER A 15 -4.49 1.40 -5.52
N ILE A 16 -5.20 0.32 -5.19
CA ILE A 16 -5.11 -0.95 -5.92
C ILE A 16 -5.57 -0.75 -7.36
N ALA A 17 -6.68 -0.05 -7.59
CA ALA A 17 -7.19 0.24 -8.93
C ALA A 17 -6.18 1.04 -9.78
N PHE A 18 -5.52 2.05 -9.20
CA PHE A 18 -4.47 2.81 -9.88
C PHE A 18 -3.25 1.94 -10.20
N VAL A 19 -2.80 1.11 -9.27
CA VAL A 19 -1.68 0.19 -9.51
C VAL A 19 -2.03 -0.81 -10.61
N CYS A 20 -3.20 -1.44 -10.55
CA CYS A 20 -3.68 -2.36 -11.59
C CYS A 20 -3.81 -1.69 -12.96
N SER A 21 -4.33 -0.46 -12.99
CA SER A 21 -4.42 0.33 -14.23
C SER A 21 -3.04 0.64 -14.80
N GLY A 22 -2.07 0.97 -13.94
CA GLY A 22 -0.67 1.15 -14.33
C GLY A 22 -0.07 -0.12 -14.92
N LEU A 23 -0.29 -1.28 -14.29
CA LEU A 23 0.17 -2.58 -14.80
C LEU A 23 -0.49 -2.96 -16.13
N ALA A 24 -1.76 -2.62 -16.32
CA ALA A 24 -2.52 -2.91 -17.55
C ALA A 24 -2.18 -1.95 -18.70
N THR A 25 -1.53 -0.82 -18.40
CA THR A 25 -1.21 0.20 -19.40
C THR A 25 0.06 -0.16 -20.14
N ASP A 26 0.09 0.06 -21.46
CA ASP A 26 1.23 -0.27 -22.34
C ASP A 26 2.28 0.87 -22.46
N TYR A 27 2.22 1.89 -21.60
CA TYR A 27 3.09 3.08 -21.68
C TYR A 27 4.35 2.99 -20.79
N TRP A 28 4.94 1.80 -20.63
CA TRP A 28 6.15 1.62 -19.79
C TRP A 28 7.45 2.03 -20.50
N GLY A 29 7.40 2.85 -21.56
CA GLY A 29 8.56 3.25 -22.37
C GLY A 29 9.06 2.18 -23.34
N CYS A 30 9.00 0.91 -22.95
CA CYS A 30 9.26 -0.29 -23.77
C CYS A 30 7.98 -0.92 -24.36
N GLY A 31 6.81 -0.30 -24.17
CA GLY A 31 5.51 -0.89 -24.50
C GLY A 31 4.89 -1.64 -23.31
N ASN A 32 4.30 -2.80 -23.56
CA ASN A 32 3.71 -3.66 -22.52
C ASN A 32 4.79 -4.28 -21.61
N LEU A 33 4.63 -4.11 -20.28
CA LEU A 33 5.55 -4.62 -19.27
C LEU A 33 5.71 -6.15 -19.33
N PHE A 34 4.64 -6.89 -19.62
CA PHE A 34 4.62 -8.36 -19.57
C PHE A 34 5.18 -9.03 -20.81
N THR A 35 5.08 -8.37 -21.96
CA THR A 35 5.40 -8.96 -23.26
C THR A 35 6.64 -8.30 -23.86
N GLN A 36 6.56 -7.01 -24.14
CA GLN A 36 7.57 -6.27 -24.91
C GLN A 36 8.80 -5.92 -24.07
N CYS A 37 8.60 -5.60 -22.79
CA CYS A 37 9.70 -5.21 -21.91
C CYS A 37 10.57 -6.39 -21.45
N LYS A 38 10.09 -7.63 -21.62
CA LYS A 38 10.79 -8.84 -21.19
C LYS A 38 11.98 -9.18 -22.08
N ASP A 39 11.95 -8.73 -23.35
CA ASP A 39 13.03 -8.90 -24.34
C ASP A 39 14.08 -7.77 -24.30
N PHE A 40 13.90 -6.76 -23.43
CA PHE A 40 14.89 -5.70 -23.25
C PHE A 40 16.13 -6.20 -22.49
N ARG A 41 17.22 -5.41 -22.59
CA ARG A 41 18.63 -5.66 -22.19
C ARG A 41 18.88 -6.47 -20.90
N LYS A 42 17.95 -6.55 -19.94
CA LYS A 42 18.07 -7.29 -18.68
C LYS A 42 16.78 -8.04 -18.31
N PRO A 43 16.49 -9.20 -18.92
CA PRO A 43 15.23 -9.95 -18.72
C PRO A 43 15.01 -10.37 -17.26
N PHE A 44 16.09 -10.72 -16.54
CA PHE A 44 16.02 -11.12 -15.12
C PHE A 44 15.56 -9.98 -14.20
N VAL A 45 15.95 -8.74 -14.49
CA VAL A 45 15.55 -7.58 -13.70
C VAL A 45 14.08 -7.29 -13.93
N VAL A 46 13.61 -7.32 -15.18
CA VAL A 46 12.20 -7.09 -15.54
C VAL A 46 11.29 -8.16 -14.92
N ILE A 47 11.70 -9.44 -14.94
CA ILE A 47 10.98 -10.52 -14.26
C ILE A 47 10.92 -10.27 -12.75
N GLY A 48 12.02 -9.82 -12.14
CA GLY A 48 12.05 -9.41 -10.74
C GLY A 48 11.06 -8.29 -10.45
N VAL A 49 11.07 -7.23 -11.26
CA VAL A 49 10.14 -6.09 -11.15
C VAL A 49 8.69 -6.55 -11.21
N ILE A 50 8.34 -7.39 -12.19
CA ILE A 50 6.98 -7.95 -12.33
C ILE A 50 6.62 -8.76 -11.07
N GLY A 51 7.54 -9.58 -10.57
CA GLY A 51 7.35 -10.36 -9.35
C GLY A 51 7.10 -9.49 -8.11
N LEU A 52 7.90 -8.44 -7.92
CA LEU A 52 7.72 -7.49 -6.81
C LEU A 52 6.39 -6.73 -6.92
N LEU A 53 6.01 -6.32 -8.14
CA LEU A 53 4.74 -5.64 -8.39
C LEU A 53 3.55 -6.55 -8.08
N LEU A 54 3.55 -7.79 -8.60
CA LEU A 54 2.47 -8.75 -8.30
C LEU A 54 2.41 -9.09 -6.81
N ALA A 55 3.56 -9.32 -6.16
CA ALA A 55 3.61 -9.61 -4.73
C ALA A 55 3.04 -8.45 -3.89
N GLY A 56 3.39 -7.20 -4.25
CA GLY A 56 2.83 -6.00 -3.63
C GLY A 56 1.31 -5.89 -3.80
N VAL A 57 0.80 -6.07 -5.03
CA VAL A 57 -0.65 -6.04 -5.30
C VAL A 57 -1.39 -7.16 -4.57
N ALA A 58 -0.86 -8.38 -4.55
CA ALA A 58 -1.45 -9.50 -3.83
C ALA A 58 -1.54 -9.21 -2.33
N CYS A 59 -0.46 -8.67 -1.75
CA CYS A 59 -0.43 -8.30 -0.33
C CYS A 59 -1.47 -7.22 0.00
N LEU A 60 -1.56 -6.16 -0.80
CA LEU A 60 -2.57 -5.10 -0.63
C LEU A 60 -4.00 -5.62 -0.81
N SER A 61 -4.22 -6.53 -1.76
CA SER A 61 -5.55 -7.13 -2.00
C SER A 61 -6.01 -7.98 -0.82
N ILE A 62 -5.10 -8.74 -0.19
CA ILE A 62 -5.39 -9.48 1.03
C ILE A 62 -5.83 -8.52 2.14
N ILE A 63 -5.12 -7.42 2.35
CA ILE A 63 -5.50 -6.40 3.36
C ILE A 63 -6.87 -5.81 3.06
N PHE A 64 -7.16 -5.50 1.78
CA PHE A 64 -8.45 -4.98 1.37
C PHE A 64 -9.59 -5.94 1.70
N LEU A 65 -9.42 -7.23 1.39
CA LEU A 65 -10.39 -8.27 1.74
C LEU A 65 -10.58 -8.41 3.25
N LEU A 66 -9.48 -8.42 4.02
CA LEU A 66 -9.54 -8.47 5.47
C LEU A 66 -10.31 -7.28 6.05
N ASP A 67 -10.13 -6.09 5.49
CA ASP A 67 -10.80 -4.87 5.95
C ASP A 67 -12.29 -4.88 5.57
N LEU A 68 -12.63 -5.39 4.39
CA LEU A 68 -14.02 -5.60 3.95
C LEU A 68 -14.75 -6.57 4.88
N ILE A 69 -14.12 -7.70 5.20
CA ILE A 69 -14.64 -8.71 6.14
C ILE A 69 -14.77 -8.09 7.53
N GLY A 70 -13.79 -7.30 7.99
CA GLY A 70 -13.83 -6.63 9.28
C GLY A 70 -14.96 -5.60 9.41
N ILE A 71 -15.28 -4.87 8.33
CA ILE A 71 -16.40 -3.93 8.30
C ILE A 71 -17.74 -4.68 8.26
N CYS A 72 -17.83 -5.75 7.47
CA CYS A 72 -19.08 -6.49 7.26
C CYS A 72 -19.49 -7.30 8.51
N PHE A 73 -18.52 -7.95 9.14
CA PHE A 73 -18.78 -8.84 10.26
C PHE A 73 -18.62 -8.18 11.65
N GLY A 74 -18.02 -6.99 11.74
CA GLY A 74 -17.78 -6.31 13.03
C GLY A 74 -16.85 -7.07 13.99
N LEU A 75 -16.33 -8.23 13.60
CA LEU A 75 -15.59 -9.18 14.44
C LEU A 75 -14.22 -8.65 14.90
N PHE A 76 -13.66 -7.65 14.23
CA PHE A 76 -12.28 -7.18 14.48
C PHE A 76 -12.17 -5.86 15.25
N ALA A 77 -13.29 -5.31 15.74
CA ALA A 77 -13.33 -3.98 16.37
C ALA A 77 -12.48 -3.81 17.66
N SER A 78 -11.98 -4.91 18.25
CA SER A 78 -11.26 -4.87 19.53
C SER A 78 -9.91 -5.61 19.56
N SER A 79 -9.45 -6.20 18.46
CA SER A 79 -8.16 -6.90 18.45
C SER A 79 -7.03 -5.94 18.08
N THR A 80 -6.24 -5.52 19.07
CA THR A 80 -5.01 -4.74 18.89
C THR A 80 -4.06 -5.42 17.89
N GLY A 81 -4.05 -6.76 17.83
CA GLY A 81 -3.25 -7.54 16.89
C GLY A 81 -3.63 -7.30 15.42
N TYR A 82 -4.92 -7.17 15.11
CA TYR A 82 -5.38 -6.92 13.73
C TYR A 82 -4.88 -5.58 13.19
N THR A 83 -4.86 -4.56 14.05
CA THR A 83 -4.37 -3.22 13.69
C THR A 83 -2.88 -3.24 13.37
N THR A 84 -2.07 -3.91 14.20
CA THR A 84 -0.62 -4.01 13.98
C THR A 84 -0.28 -4.81 12.72
N THR A 85 -0.93 -5.97 12.52
CA THR A 85 -0.74 -6.80 11.31
C THR A 85 -1.07 -6.02 10.05
N ARG A 86 -2.18 -5.25 10.06
CA ARG A 86 -2.55 -4.39 8.93
C ARG A 86 -1.45 -3.39 8.60
N PHE A 87 -0.85 -2.73 9.59
CA PHE A 87 0.24 -1.78 9.34
C PHE A 87 1.49 -2.43 8.76
N ILE A 88 1.88 -3.59 9.29
CA ILE A 88 3.05 -4.32 8.80
C ILE A 88 2.86 -4.73 7.34
N LEU A 89 1.70 -5.31 7.01
CA LEU A 89 1.43 -5.74 5.63
C LEU A 89 1.32 -4.54 4.67
N LEU A 90 0.76 -3.42 5.11
CA LEU A 90 0.68 -2.20 4.30
C LEU A 90 2.08 -1.67 3.97
N TYR A 91 2.95 -1.61 4.98
CA TYR A 91 4.32 -1.17 4.81
C TYR A 91 5.10 -2.12 3.89
N LEU A 92 4.95 -3.43 4.09
CA LEU A 92 5.63 -4.45 3.31
C LEU A 92 5.17 -4.46 1.84
N GLY A 93 3.86 -4.38 1.60
CA GLY A 93 3.29 -4.30 0.25
C GLY A 93 3.70 -3.02 -0.47
N SER A 94 3.68 -1.87 0.24
CA SER A 94 4.17 -0.60 -0.31
C SER A 94 5.67 -0.64 -0.63
N ALA A 95 6.48 -1.27 0.22
CA ALA A 95 7.91 -1.43 0.00
C ALA A 95 8.21 -2.30 -1.23
N PHE A 96 7.46 -3.39 -1.45
CA PHE A 96 7.59 -4.21 -2.65
C PHE A 96 7.21 -3.44 -3.92
N LEU A 97 6.09 -2.71 -3.91
CA LEU A 97 5.69 -1.88 -5.04
C LEU A 97 6.73 -0.79 -5.34
N LEU A 98 7.17 -0.07 -4.32
CA LEU A 98 8.21 0.97 -4.45
C LEU A 98 9.49 0.40 -5.02
N SER A 99 9.96 -0.73 -4.49
CA SER A 99 11.19 -1.37 -4.94
C SER A 99 11.08 -1.83 -6.39
N GLY A 100 9.95 -2.42 -6.78
CA GLY A 100 9.70 -2.80 -8.18
C GLY A 100 9.76 -1.59 -9.13
N ILE A 101 9.11 -0.49 -8.76
CA ILE A 101 9.09 0.71 -9.62
C ILE A 101 10.45 1.43 -9.61
N LEU A 102 11.18 1.44 -8.50
CA LEU A 102 12.56 1.97 -8.41
C LEU A 102 13.52 1.20 -9.32
N LEU A 103 13.48 -0.13 -9.27
CA LEU A 103 14.29 -0.98 -10.13
C LEU A 103 13.96 -0.75 -11.62
N PHE A 104 12.68 -0.61 -11.94
CA PHE A 104 12.26 -0.30 -13.31
C PHE A 104 12.71 1.10 -13.77
N THR A 105 12.47 2.12 -12.93
CA THR A 105 12.79 3.51 -13.24
C THR A 105 14.29 3.71 -13.35
N GLY A 106 15.10 3.05 -12.52
CA GLY A 106 16.55 3.14 -12.60
C GLY A 106 17.16 2.53 -13.86
N GLU A 107 16.46 1.60 -14.51
CA GLU A 107 16.90 0.97 -15.75
C GLU A 107 16.30 1.60 -17.01
N VAL A 108 15.10 2.18 -16.93
CA VAL A 108 14.31 2.64 -18.09
C VAL A 108 14.00 4.15 -18.09
N GLY A 109 13.92 4.81 -16.93
CA GLY A 109 13.31 6.14 -16.76
C GLY A 109 14.27 7.28 -16.44
N TYR A 110 14.02 8.45 -17.05
CA TYR A 110 14.84 9.67 -16.91
C TYR A 110 14.33 10.69 -15.86
N SER A 111 13.13 10.55 -15.30
CA SER A 111 12.51 11.56 -14.40
C SER A 111 12.32 11.08 -12.96
N TRP A 112 13.43 10.98 -12.22
CA TRP A 112 13.49 10.53 -10.83
C TRP A 112 12.72 11.42 -9.85
N SER A 113 12.72 12.74 -10.07
CA SER A 113 12.12 13.70 -9.13
C SER A 113 10.60 13.58 -9.03
N TYR A 114 9.90 13.40 -10.15
CA TYR A 114 8.44 13.25 -10.17
C TYR A 114 8.00 11.97 -9.45
N PHE A 115 8.72 10.87 -9.71
CA PHE A 115 8.45 9.59 -9.09
C PHE A 115 8.65 9.64 -7.57
N VAL A 116 9.81 10.11 -7.10
CA VAL A 116 10.11 10.19 -5.66
C VAL A 116 9.15 11.13 -4.93
N ALA A 117 8.74 12.24 -5.57
CA ALA A 117 7.74 13.14 -5.01
C ALA A 117 6.38 12.46 -4.84
N SER A 118 5.89 11.74 -5.85
CA SER A 118 4.62 11.00 -5.77
C SER A 118 4.65 9.89 -4.70
N ALA A 119 5.75 9.14 -4.62
CA ALA A 119 5.97 8.12 -3.59
C ALA A 119 5.99 8.72 -2.17
N GLY A 120 6.68 9.85 -2.00
CA GLY A 120 6.76 10.58 -0.74
C GLY A 120 5.39 11.11 -0.27
N VAL A 121 4.55 11.59 -1.18
CA VAL A 121 3.19 12.03 -0.85
C VAL A 121 2.33 10.86 -0.36
N VAL A 122 2.39 9.71 -1.03
CA VAL A 122 1.61 8.53 -0.63
C VAL A 122 2.05 8.01 0.74
N SER A 123 3.36 7.93 1.00
CA SER A 123 3.87 7.51 2.31
C SER A 123 3.57 8.54 3.42
N ALA A 124 3.62 9.84 3.11
CA ALA A 124 3.23 10.89 4.05
C ALA A 124 1.75 10.79 4.45
N ILE A 125 0.85 10.49 3.50
CA ILE A 125 -0.57 10.26 3.78
C ILE A 125 -0.76 9.03 4.69
N GLN A 126 0.00 7.95 4.46
CA GLN A 126 -0.04 6.76 5.30
C GLN A 126 0.43 7.06 6.74
N VAL A 127 1.51 7.83 6.90
CA VAL A 127 2.03 8.24 8.22
C VAL A 127 1.05 9.17 8.94
N ALA A 128 0.42 10.11 8.23
CA ALA A 128 -0.60 10.99 8.79
C ALA A 128 -1.79 10.19 9.33
N LEU A 129 -2.26 9.18 8.59
CA LEU A 129 -3.31 8.26 9.04
C LEU A 129 -2.89 7.47 10.28
N LEU A 130 -1.64 6.98 10.34
CA LEU A 130 -1.10 6.27 11.49
C LEU A 130 -1.05 7.16 12.75
N ALA A 131 -0.65 8.42 12.60
CA ALA A 131 -0.61 9.40 13.70
C ALA A 131 -2.01 9.74 14.24
N ILE A 132 -3.02 9.84 13.37
CA ILE A 132 -4.41 10.04 13.78
C ILE A 132 -4.93 8.81 14.55
N LEU A 133 -4.55 7.60 14.14
CA LEU A 133 -4.95 6.37 14.82
C LEU A 133 -4.24 6.19 16.17
N SER A 134 -2.95 6.54 16.29
CA SER A 134 -2.17 6.38 17.53
C SER A 134 -2.54 7.40 18.61
N SER A 135 -2.79 8.65 18.23
CA SER A 135 -3.23 9.73 19.14
C SER A 135 -4.60 9.45 19.78
N GLN A 136 -5.48 8.74 19.08
CA GLN A 136 -6.80 8.37 19.59
C GLN A 136 -6.74 7.13 20.51
N CYS A 137 -5.77 6.24 20.31
CA CYS A 137 -5.50 5.12 21.22
C CYS A 137 -4.95 5.60 22.57
N THR A 138 -4.04 6.58 22.58
CA THR A 138 -3.56 7.23 23.81
C THR A 138 -4.67 8.00 24.52
N ALA A 139 -5.53 8.72 23.77
CA ALA A 139 -6.69 9.40 24.33
C ALA A 139 -7.72 8.44 24.99
N LYS A 140 -7.94 7.24 24.42
CA LYS A 140 -8.79 6.21 25.03
C LYS A 140 -8.17 5.59 26.29
N ALA A 141 -6.86 5.31 26.28
CA ALA A 141 -6.14 4.75 27.43
C ALA A 141 -6.13 5.71 28.64
N GLN A 142 -6.06 7.02 28.38
CA GLN A 142 -6.16 8.05 29.42
C GLN A 142 -7.56 8.16 30.01
N ARG A 143 -8.61 7.88 29.22
CA ARG A 143 -10.00 7.93 29.71
C ARG A 143 -10.31 6.81 30.71
N THR A 144 -9.67 5.65 30.58
CA THR A 144 -9.80 4.54 31.54
C THR A 144 -9.05 4.76 32.86
N THR A 145 -8.01 5.59 32.88
CA THR A 145 -7.24 5.89 34.10
C THR A 145 -7.88 6.98 34.97
N VAL A 146 -8.76 7.82 34.41
CA VAL A 146 -9.42 8.93 35.14
C VAL A 146 -10.74 8.51 35.81
N THR A 147 -11.30 7.34 35.45
CA THR A 147 -12.55 6.79 36.05
C THR A 147 -12.33 5.62 37.02
N ALA A 148 -11.16 5.52 37.65
CA ALA A 148 -10.94 4.63 38.78
C ALA A 148 -11.09 5.43 40.11
N PRO A 149 -12.25 5.37 40.79
CA PRO A 149 -12.34 5.61 42.23
C PRO A 149 -11.84 4.40 43.03
#